data_AF-A0A2S6QD68-F1
#
_entry.id   AF-A0A2S6QD68-F1
#
_cell.length_a   1.000
_cell.length_b   1.000
_cell.length_c   1.000
_cell.angle_alpha   90.00
_cell.angle_beta   90.00
_cell.angle_gamma   90.00
#
_symmetry.space_group_name_H-M   'P 1'
#
loop_
_entity.id
_entity.type
_entity.pdbx_description
1 polymer ?
#
loop_
_entity_poly.entity_id
_entity_poly.type
_entity_poly.pdbx_seq_one_letter_code
_entity_poly.pdbx_strand_id
1 'polypeptide(L)'
;MGKLINLGSAPPHDPMFGISRSNIVSRLTRKNWRRKAAGRAKDGRFLYVMVRLGEEEIDGKNQKRYYVRVHLGLPEDRSLNADFDKLTDALAYANGEDGAALASSTHMASADQIPEDRGADIYVSGFTGQGENRRHNFTLRLPTKV
;
A
#
# COMPACT_ATOMS: atom_id res chain seq x y z
N MET A 1 -19.71 16.09 1.94
CA MET A 1 -19.94 14.65 2.24
C MET A 1 -18.63 13.92 2.12
N GLY A 2 -18.31 13.03 3.08
CA GLY A 2 -17.09 12.21 3.01
C GLY A 2 -17.27 11.04 2.05
N LYS A 3 -16.23 10.72 1.27
CA LYS A 3 -16.20 9.56 0.38
C LYS A 3 -15.90 8.31 1.21
N LEU A 4 -16.84 7.37 1.32
CA LEU A 4 -16.59 6.09 1.97
C LEU A 4 -16.05 5.10 0.93
N ILE A 5 -14.86 4.56 1.19
CA ILE A 5 -14.22 3.57 0.32
C ILE A 5 -14.07 2.27 1.11
N ASN A 6 -14.72 1.20 0.66
CA ASN A 6 -14.52 -0.12 1.22
C ASN A 6 -13.38 -0.83 0.49
N LEU A 7 -12.20 -0.91 1.12
CA LEU A 7 -11.03 -1.60 0.54
C LEU A 7 -11.02 -3.11 0.81
N GLY A 8 -12.06 -3.65 1.45
CA GLY A 8 -12.14 -5.05 1.87
C GLY A 8 -11.04 -5.44 2.86
N SER A 9 -10.75 -6.75 2.92
CA SER A 9 -9.68 -7.28 3.77
C SER A 9 -8.29 -6.93 3.22
N ALA A 10 -7.39 -6.58 4.11
CA ALA A 10 -5.99 -6.34 3.79
C ALA A 10 -5.35 -7.57 3.11
N PRO A 11 -4.71 -7.40 1.94
CA PRO A 11 -4.08 -8.51 1.25
C PRO A 11 -2.79 -8.98 1.95
N PRO A 12 -2.28 -10.19 1.66
CA PRO A 12 -1.07 -10.72 2.33
C PRO A 12 0.21 -9.90 2.14
N HIS A 13 0.26 -9.04 1.12
CA HIS A 13 1.40 -8.17 0.83
C HIS A 13 1.22 -6.76 1.42
N ASP A 14 0.16 -6.54 2.19
CA ASP A 14 -0.09 -5.28 2.88
C ASP A 14 1.00 -5.02 3.93
N PRO A 15 1.63 -3.83 3.94
CA PRO A 15 2.62 -3.47 4.94
C PRO A 15 2.15 -3.61 6.39
N MET A 16 0.83 -3.66 6.66
CA MET A 16 0.33 -3.93 8.00
C MET A 16 0.76 -5.30 8.54
N PHE A 17 1.06 -6.26 7.67
CA PHE A 17 1.57 -7.59 8.04
C PHE A 17 3.10 -7.67 8.01
N GLY A 18 3.78 -6.54 7.80
CA GLY A 18 5.20 -6.47 7.54
C GLY A 18 5.52 -6.46 6.05
N ILE A 19 6.81 -6.27 5.76
CA ILE A 19 7.36 -6.24 4.41
C ILE A 19 8.21 -7.50 4.25
N SER A 20 7.81 -8.37 3.32
CA SER A 20 8.63 -9.51 2.93
C SER A 20 9.17 -9.32 1.52
N ARG A 21 10.48 -9.51 1.36
CA ARG A 21 11.21 -9.57 0.10
C ARG A 21 10.63 -10.60 -0.85
N SER A 22 10.10 -11.71 -0.32
CA SER A 22 9.41 -12.73 -1.12
C SER A 22 8.14 -12.22 -1.80
N ASN A 23 7.54 -11.14 -1.28
CA ASN A 23 6.35 -10.49 -1.84
C ASN A 23 6.67 -9.37 -2.83
N ILE A 24 7.94 -9.01 -2.97
CA ILE A 24 8.38 -7.96 -3.89
C ILE A 24 8.75 -8.62 -5.23
N VAL A 25 8.19 -8.09 -6.31
CA VAL A 25 8.45 -8.54 -7.68
C VAL A 25 8.86 -7.37 -8.55
N SER A 26 9.60 -7.64 -9.62
CA SER A 26 9.96 -6.62 -10.62
C SER A 26 8.75 -6.11 -11.39
N ARG A 27 7.70 -6.93 -11.53
CA ARG A 27 6.51 -6.61 -12.32
C ARG A 27 5.24 -7.25 -11.75
N LEU A 28 4.21 -6.44 -11.56
CA LEU A 28 2.87 -6.90 -11.25
C LEU A 28 2.14 -7.37 -12.51
N THR A 29 1.36 -8.43 -12.35
CA THR A 29 0.58 -9.08 -13.39
C THR A 29 -0.83 -9.35 -12.88
N ARG A 30 -1.76 -9.65 -13.80
CA ARG A 30 -3.13 -10.03 -13.46
C ARG A 30 -3.22 -11.21 -12.48
N LYS A 31 -2.20 -12.07 -12.43
CA LYS A 31 -2.18 -13.28 -11.59
C LYS A 31 -1.59 -13.05 -10.20
N ASN A 32 -0.70 -12.06 -10.02
CA ASN A 32 0.05 -11.90 -8.76
C ASN A 32 -0.30 -10.64 -7.95
N TRP A 33 -0.96 -9.64 -8.54
CA TRP A 33 -1.17 -8.32 -7.91
C TRP A 33 -1.89 -8.33 -6.56
N ARG A 34 -2.73 -9.35 -6.30
CA ARG A 34 -3.40 -9.50 -5.00
C ARG A 34 -2.48 -9.96 -3.87
N ARG A 35 -1.28 -10.44 -4.20
CA ARG A 35 -0.37 -11.11 -3.26
C ARG A 35 1.06 -10.57 -3.31
N LYS A 36 1.36 -9.64 -4.22
CA LYS A 36 2.71 -9.12 -4.48
C LYS A 36 2.66 -7.61 -4.65
N ALA A 37 3.81 -6.97 -4.44
CA ALA A 37 4.03 -5.55 -4.68
C ALA A 37 5.17 -5.35 -5.69
N ALA A 38 5.11 -4.27 -6.45
CA ALA A 38 6.23 -3.82 -7.28
C ALA A 38 7.23 -3.04 -6.42
N GLY A 39 8.51 -3.37 -6.57
CA GLY A 39 9.60 -2.59 -5.99
C GLY A 39 10.04 -1.48 -6.95
N ARG A 40 9.91 -0.22 -6.52
CA ARG A 40 10.41 0.94 -7.27
C ARG A 40 11.41 1.72 -6.43
N ALA A 41 12.21 2.56 -7.05
CA ALA A 41 13.16 3.41 -6.38
C ALA A 41 13.06 4.85 -6.87
N LYS A 42 13.25 5.79 -5.93
CA LYS A 42 13.25 7.23 -6.16
C LYS A 42 14.26 7.87 -5.24
N ASP A 43 15.21 8.61 -5.79
CA ASP A 43 16.28 9.29 -5.04
C ASP A 43 17.02 8.35 -4.06
N GLY A 44 17.32 7.12 -4.50
CA GLY A 44 17.97 6.09 -3.68
C GLY A 44 17.08 5.44 -2.60
N ARG A 45 15.81 5.83 -2.48
CA ARG A 45 14.85 5.27 -1.53
C ARG A 45 13.95 4.24 -2.19
N PHE A 46 13.66 3.17 -1.47
CA PHE A 46 12.76 2.13 -1.94
C PHE A 46 11.29 2.51 -1.73
N LEU A 47 10.49 2.30 -2.77
CA LEU A 47 9.04 2.49 -2.79
C LEU A 47 8.36 1.14 -2.98
N TYR A 48 7.48 0.81 -2.04
CA TYR A 48 6.69 -0.40 -2.06
C TYR A 48 5.33 -0.09 -2.69
N VAL A 49 5.12 -0.51 -3.94
CA VAL A 49 3.94 -0.14 -4.73
C VAL A 49 2.97 -1.33 -4.81
N MET A 50 1.77 -1.15 -4.28
CA MET A 50 0.73 -2.18 -4.25
C MET A 50 -0.53 -1.75 -5.01
N VAL A 51 -1.30 -2.72 -5.49
CA VAL A 51 -2.63 -2.50 -6.07
C VAL A 51 -3.69 -3.12 -5.16
N ARG A 52 -4.68 -2.33 -4.76
CA ARG A 52 -5.87 -2.81 -4.02
C ARG A 52 -7.11 -2.70 -4.87
N LEU A 53 -8.05 -3.62 -4.65
CA LEU A 53 -9.42 -3.46 -5.12
C LEU A 53 -10.22 -2.83 -3.98
N GLY A 54 -10.97 -1.79 -4.28
CA GLY A 54 -11.97 -1.25 -3.39
C GLY A 54 -13.30 -1.05 -4.10
N GLU A 55 -14.33 -0.88 -3.29
CA GLU A 55 -15.68 -0.56 -3.71
C GLU A 55 -16.05 0.82 -3.19
N GLU A 56 -16.57 1.65 -4.09
CA GLU A 56 -17.07 2.98 -3.78
C GLU A 56 -18.53 3.09 -4.17
N GLU A 57 -19.32 3.73 -3.32
CA GLU A 57 -20.67 4.12 -3.69
C GLU A 57 -20.63 5.47 -4.40
N ILE A 58 -21.01 5.48 -5.68
CA ILE A 58 -21.08 6.68 -6.52
C ILE A 58 -22.48 6.70 -7.13
N ASP A 59 -23.24 7.76 -6.86
CA ASP A 59 -24.61 7.94 -7.33
C ASP A 59 -25.55 6.76 -7.00
N GLY A 60 -25.42 6.22 -5.78
CA GLY A 60 -26.22 5.08 -5.29
C GLY A 60 -25.86 3.74 -5.91
N LYS A 61 -24.73 3.65 -6.63
CA LYS A 61 -24.21 2.41 -7.22
C LYS A 61 -22.83 2.08 -6.68
N ASN A 62 -22.65 0.81 -6.30
CA ASN A 62 -21.34 0.28 -5.94
C ASN A 62 -20.50 0.07 -7.20
N GLN A 63 -19.38 0.79 -7.29
CA GLN A 63 -18.41 0.69 -8.37
C GLN A 63 -17.09 0.15 -7.84
N LYS A 64 -16.52 -0.81 -8.57
CA LYS A 64 -15.20 -1.38 -8.27
C LYS A 64 -14.11 -0.48 -8.84
N ARG A 65 -13.12 -0.14 -8.01
CA ARG A 65 -11.94 0.64 -8.40
C ARG A 65 -10.66 0.00 -7.91
N TYR A 66 -9.59 0.23 -8.67
CA TYR A 66 -8.26 -0.25 -8.39
C TYR A 66 -7.39 0.90 -7.89
N TYR A 67 -6.87 0.77 -6.67
CA TYR A 67 -6.06 1.78 -6.01
C TYR A 67 -4.60 1.38 -6.02
N VAL A 68 -3.77 2.17 -6.68
CA VAL A 68 -2.32 2.09 -6.53
C VAL A 68 -1.93 2.87 -5.28
N ARG A 69 -1.19 2.22 -4.39
CA ARG A 69 -0.71 2.79 -3.14
C ARG A 69 0.80 2.63 -3.02
N VAL A 70 1.47 3.74 -2.73
CA VAL A 70 2.90 3.80 -2.48
C VAL A 70 3.14 3.82 -0.97
N HIS A 71 3.98 2.91 -0.51
CA HIS A 71 4.43 2.78 0.87
C HIS A 71 5.95 2.87 0.97
N LEU A 72 6.46 3.07 2.19
CA LEU A 72 7.90 3.23 2.53
C LEU A 72 8.60 4.46 1.90
N GLY A 73 7.89 5.27 1.12
CA GLY A 73 8.35 6.59 0.67
C GLY A 73 8.16 7.68 1.72
N LEU A 74 8.58 8.89 1.36
CA LEU A 74 8.32 10.09 2.15
C LEU A 74 6.83 10.50 2.03
N PRO A 75 6.31 11.35 2.94
CA PRO A 75 4.92 11.82 2.87
C PRO A 75 4.53 12.39 1.50
N GLU A 76 5.45 13.05 0.80
CA GLU A 76 5.22 13.66 -0.52
C GLU A 76 5.02 12.60 -1.62
N ASP A 77 5.59 11.40 -1.45
CA ASP A 77 5.42 10.29 -2.39
C ASP A 77 4.00 9.72 -2.36
N ARG A 78 3.18 10.09 -1.38
CA ARG A 78 1.73 9.79 -1.39
C ARG A 78 1.00 10.48 -2.53
N SER A 79 1.57 11.53 -3.12
CA SER A 79 1.03 12.15 -4.35
C SER A 79 1.08 11.20 -5.56
N LEU A 80 1.87 10.12 -5.49
CA LEU A 80 1.94 9.07 -6.49
C LEU A 80 0.84 8.01 -6.32
N ASN A 81 0.01 8.11 -5.28
CA ASN A 81 -1.19 7.29 -5.15
C ASN A 81 -2.19 7.67 -6.25
N ALA A 82 -2.77 6.66 -6.90
CA ALA A 82 -3.73 6.86 -7.98
C ALA A 82 -4.84 5.81 -7.91
N ASP A 83 -5.97 6.09 -8.55
CA ASP A 83 -7.09 5.16 -8.68
C ASP A 83 -7.53 5.02 -10.14
N PHE A 84 -7.99 3.82 -10.50
CA PHE A 84 -8.30 3.42 -11.86
C PHE A 84 -9.55 2.55 -11.90
N ASP A 85 -10.36 2.69 -12.95
CA ASP A 85 -11.53 1.83 -13.16
C ASP A 85 -11.14 0.44 -13.68
N LYS A 86 -9.98 0.32 -14.34
CA LYS A 86 -9.50 -0.93 -14.96
C LYS A 86 -8.22 -1.42 -14.31
N LEU A 87 -8.18 -2.73 -14.04
CA LEU A 87 -6.98 -3.38 -13.51
C LEU A 87 -5.77 -3.22 -14.43
N THR A 88 -5.97 -3.31 -15.75
CA THR A 88 -4.86 -3.20 -16.71
C THR A 88 -4.13 -1.87 -16.57
N ASP A 89 -4.88 -0.78 -16.40
CA ASP A 89 -4.32 0.58 -16.29
C ASP A 89 -3.62 0.75 -14.93
N ALA A 90 -4.23 0.25 -13.84
CA ALA A 90 -3.59 0.23 -12.53
C ALA A 90 -2.27 -0.56 -12.52
N LEU A 91 -2.20 -1.69 -13.25
CA LEU A 91 -0.98 -2.48 -13.37
C LEU A 91 0.08 -1.76 -14.20
N ALA A 92 -0.31 -1.12 -15.32
CA ALA A 92 0.61 -0.33 -16.13
C ALA A 92 1.20 0.83 -15.32
N TYR A 93 0.36 1.56 -14.58
CA TYR A 93 0.81 2.62 -13.67
C TYR A 93 1.74 2.09 -12.58
N ALA A 94 1.33 1.05 -11.84
CA ALA A 94 2.14 0.49 -10.75
C ALA A 94 3.50 -0.06 -11.23
N ASN A 95 3.56 -0.57 -12.47
CA ASN A 95 4.81 -1.01 -13.10
C ASN A 95 5.58 0.14 -13.79
N GLY A 96 5.07 1.38 -13.77
CA GLY A 96 5.70 2.52 -14.42
C GLY A 96 5.81 2.39 -15.94
N GLU A 97 4.82 1.78 -16.58
CA GLU A 97 4.80 1.46 -18.01
C GLU A 97 3.93 2.42 -18.84
N ASP A 98 3.18 3.31 -18.18
CA ASP A 98 2.22 4.22 -18.79
C ASP A 98 2.77 5.65 -19.00
N GLY A 99 4.02 5.90 -18.64
CA GLY A 99 4.65 7.21 -18.73
C GLY A 99 4.11 8.25 -17.73
N ALA A 100 3.24 7.85 -16.80
CA ALA A 100 2.62 8.75 -15.84
C ALA A 100 3.61 9.21 -14.74
N ALA A 101 3.08 9.89 -13.72
CA ALA A 101 3.88 10.45 -12.62
C ALA A 101 4.78 9.41 -11.95
N LEU A 102 4.30 8.17 -11.73
CA LEU A 102 5.12 7.11 -11.15
C LEU A 102 6.28 6.72 -12.08
N ALA A 103 6.02 6.53 -13.37
CA ALA A 103 7.05 6.17 -14.35
C ALA A 103 8.10 7.28 -14.49
N SER A 104 7.67 8.55 -14.52
CA SER A 104 8.55 9.70 -14.72
C SER A 104 9.40 10.03 -13.49
N SER A 105 8.95 9.68 -12.29
CA SER A 105 9.62 10.02 -11.03
C SER A 105 10.35 8.85 -10.37
N THR A 106 10.25 7.64 -10.91
CA THR A 106 10.80 6.43 -10.29
C THR A 106 11.38 5.48 -11.33
N HIS A 107 12.32 4.65 -10.92
CA HIS A 107 12.83 3.53 -11.71
C HIS A 107 12.56 2.20 -11.01
N MET A 108 12.75 1.09 -11.71
CA MET A 108 12.66 -0.23 -11.11
C MET A 108 13.73 -0.38 -10.03
N ALA A 109 13.35 -0.86 -8.85
CA ALA A 109 14.31 -1.06 -7.77
C ALA A 109 15.30 -2.19 -8.12
N SER A 110 16.59 -1.95 -7.91
CA SER A 110 17.62 -2.98 -7.98
C SER A 110 17.62 -3.85 -6.71
N ALA A 111 18.22 -5.03 -6.78
CA ALA A 111 18.15 -6.02 -5.70
C ALA A 111 18.79 -5.53 -4.37
N ASP A 112 19.76 -4.64 -4.45
CA ASP A 112 20.42 -3.97 -3.32
C ASP A 112 19.55 -2.88 -2.67
N GLN A 113 18.60 -2.31 -3.41
CA GLN A 113 17.65 -1.32 -2.89
C GLN A 113 16.44 -1.98 -2.20
N ILE A 114 16.19 -3.26 -2.47
CA ILE A 114 15.07 -3.97 -1.85
C ILE A 114 15.36 -4.17 -0.36
N PRO A 115 14.47 -3.72 0.55
CA PRO A 115 14.69 -3.83 1.98
C PRO A 115 14.80 -5.29 2.42
N GLU A 116 15.47 -5.50 3.56
CA GLU A 116 15.39 -6.77 4.28
C GLU A 116 13.95 -7.06 4.73
N ASP A 117 13.69 -8.34 5.02
CA ASP A 117 12.43 -8.75 5.63
C ASP A 117 12.23 -8.04 6.98
N ARG A 118 11.07 -7.39 7.12
CA ARG A 118 10.63 -6.70 8.34
C ARG A 118 9.24 -7.19 8.74
N GLY A 119 9.06 -7.54 10.00
CA GLY A 119 7.75 -7.92 10.53
C GLY A 119 6.76 -6.75 10.58
N ALA A 120 5.50 -7.04 10.93
CA ALA A 120 4.52 -6.02 11.27
C ALA A 120 4.98 -5.24 12.51
N ASP A 121 4.68 -3.93 12.56
CA ASP A 121 4.85 -3.18 13.81
C ASP A 121 3.81 -3.62 14.83
N ILE A 122 4.23 -3.77 16.08
CA ILE A 122 3.33 -4.12 17.19
C ILE A 122 2.80 -2.83 17.80
N TYR A 123 1.48 -2.67 17.86
CA TYR A 123 0.83 -1.53 18.50
C TYR A 123 0.21 -1.96 19.82
N VAL A 124 0.68 -1.37 20.93
CA VAL A 124 0.13 -1.59 22.27
C VAL A 124 -0.70 -0.37 22.65
N SER A 125 -2.02 -0.53 22.76
CA SER A 125 -2.91 0.56 23.16
C SER A 125 -3.46 0.33 24.57
N GLY A 126 -3.27 1.31 25.44
CA GLY A 126 -3.80 1.30 26.80
C GLY A 126 -5.15 2.02 26.88
N PHE A 127 -6.10 1.42 27.58
CA PHE A 127 -7.42 1.99 27.80
C PHE A 127 -7.78 1.96 29.29
N THR A 128 -8.50 2.99 29.77
CA THR A 128 -9.11 3.02 31.10
C THR A 128 -10.60 2.72 31.01
N GLY A 129 -11.17 2.05 32.01
CA GLY A 129 -12.59 1.70 32.07
C GLY A 129 -12.95 0.37 31.38
N GLN A 130 -14.22 -0.03 31.49
CA GLN A 130 -14.76 -1.27 30.91
C GLN A 130 -16.03 -0.99 30.10
N GLY A 131 -16.34 -1.87 29.14
CA GLY A 131 -17.52 -1.77 28.29
C GLY A 131 -17.51 -0.51 27.41
N GLU A 132 -18.67 0.15 27.30
CA GLU A 132 -18.84 1.38 26.52
C GLU A 132 -18.10 2.60 27.11
N ASN A 133 -17.69 2.53 28.38
CA ASN A 133 -16.95 3.61 29.05
C ASN A 133 -15.43 3.56 28.81
N ARG A 134 -14.98 2.75 27.86
CA ARG A 134 -13.55 2.55 27.58
C ARG A 134 -12.95 3.79 26.92
N ARG A 135 -12.00 4.44 27.60
CA ARG A 135 -11.30 5.63 27.11
C ARG A 135 -9.89 5.27 26.68
N HIS A 136 -9.49 5.72 25.50
CA HIS A 136 -8.12 5.56 25.00
C HIS A 136 -7.18 6.48 25.80
N ASN A 137 -6.08 5.92 26.31
CA ASN A 137 -5.05 6.68 27.03
C ASN A 137 -3.83 6.93 26.14
N PHE A 138 -3.30 5.86 25.54
CA PHE A 138 -2.06 5.90 24.76
C PHE A 138 -2.02 4.77 23.73
N THR A 139 -1.17 4.94 22.72
CA THR A 139 -0.74 3.88 21.80
C THR A 139 0.78 3.94 21.66
N LEU A 140 1.45 2.83 21.98
CA LEU A 140 2.88 2.62 21.75
C LEU A 140 3.06 1.83 20.46
N ARG A 141 3.97 2.28 19.59
CA ARG A 141 4.40 1.55 18.38
C ARG A 141 5.76 0.92 18.64
N LEU A 142 5.84 -0.40 18.51
CA LEU A 142 7.06 -1.19 18.66
C LEU A 142 7.46 -1.74 17.28
N PRO A 143 8.50 -1.21 16.63
CA PRO A 143 8.97 -1.72 15.35
C PRO A 143 9.65 -3.09 15.54
N THR A 144 9.33 -4.07 14.69
CA THR A 144 9.85 -5.45 14.81
C THR A 144 11.24 -5.66 14.19
N LYS A 145 11.87 -4.62 13.61
CA LYS A 145 13.30 -4.56 13.27
C LYS A 145 13.70 -3.11 12.92
N VAL A 146 14.90 -2.69 13.31
CA VAL A 146 15.60 -1.47 12.87
C VAL A 146 16.61 -1.87 11.80
#